data_AF-A0A2S2PY79-F1
#
_entry.id   AF-A0A2S2PY79-F1
#
_cell.length_a   1.000
_cell.length_b   1.000
_cell.length_c   1.000
_cell.angle_alpha   90.00
_cell.angle_beta   90.00
_cell.angle_gamma   90.00
#
_symmetry.space_group_name_H-M   'P 1'
#
loop_
_entity.id
_entity.type
_entity.pdbx_description
1 polymer ?
#
loop_
_entity_poly.entity_id
_entity_poly.type
_entity_poly.pdbx_seq_one_letter_code
_entity_poly.pdbx_strand_id
1 'polypeptide(L)'
;MQFITSRQFSPNDKSLPPLAKTLWWIPSATKNLALINAANNLGPEMLHFTELYNSALDHIDLMRDYYNWQSFEPYECFSYCQYPFILSIVAKRIILTKDSEQQMILNARKSLVSKVARRQTPNIDIFFFNINVRRSHLVQDSLNEIAFKQKDLKKKLKVTFAGEPGLDMGGLTKEWFLLLIREIFHANYGMFVYYSHSRCYWFSTGQTDNKNLREYNLIGVLMGLAVYNSIILDLSFPGICYRKLLSPPVVPADNDINVGVVENPTLDDLNEIMPDVANGLKHLLEYEGNVEEDMGLTFQVSLEEHVTPKTYKLKPNGENISVTNENRQEYVNLYLNWVLNLAIYEQFRAFYFGFHSVCASNALIMLRPEEVELLVCGTETLDLHELRKATEYDGYRFDDSIICQFWNVVESLSDDQKRKFLLFVTGSDRVPVGGMGDMNFKITRGPKRSDYLPEAHTCFNQLVLPQYSDHYQLKEKLVTAILNSEGFGME
;
A
#
# COMPACT_ATOMS: atom_id res chain seq x y z
N MET A 1 21.99 16.87 -4.85
CA MET A 1 20.57 17.28 -4.99
C MET A 1 20.43 18.73 -5.44
N GLN A 2 20.76 19.71 -4.61
CA GLN A 2 20.60 21.15 -4.94
C GLN A 2 21.20 21.55 -6.30
N PHE A 3 22.38 21.05 -6.67
CA PHE A 3 22.98 21.31 -7.98
C PHE A 3 22.07 20.90 -9.16
N ILE A 4 21.45 19.72 -9.09
CA ILE A 4 20.54 19.23 -10.13
C ILE A 4 19.33 20.15 -10.21
N THR A 5 18.74 20.52 -9.07
CA THR A 5 17.60 21.44 -8.99
C THR A 5 17.93 22.80 -9.58
N SER A 6 19.00 23.44 -9.12
CA SER A 6 19.44 24.76 -9.61
C SER A 6 19.78 24.73 -11.09
N ARG A 7 20.22 23.60 -11.64
CA ARG A 7 20.52 23.49 -13.07
C ARG A 7 19.28 23.23 -13.92
N GLN A 8 18.39 22.37 -13.45
CA GLN A 8 17.12 22.03 -14.11
C GLN A 8 16.20 23.25 -14.16
N PHE A 9 16.13 24.01 -13.06
CA PHE A 9 15.31 25.21 -12.90
C PHE A 9 16.22 26.43 -12.75
N SER A 10 17.11 26.65 -13.73
CA SER A 10 18.06 27.75 -13.69
C SER A 10 17.34 29.08 -13.53
N PRO A 11 17.69 29.90 -12.51
CA PRO A 11 17.18 31.26 -12.45
C PRO A 11 17.62 32.03 -13.70
N ASN A 12 16.84 33.03 -14.11
CA ASN A 12 17.09 33.86 -15.31
C ASN A 12 18.41 34.66 -15.25
N ASP A 13 19.21 34.49 -14.20
CA ASP A 13 20.51 35.09 -14.07
C ASP A 13 21.53 34.32 -14.93
N LYS A 14 22.30 35.03 -15.74
CA LYS A 14 23.26 34.47 -16.71
C LYS A 14 24.53 33.92 -16.05
N SER A 15 24.47 33.59 -14.76
CA SER A 15 25.60 33.11 -13.96
C SER A 15 26.07 31.70 -14.35
N LEU A 16 25.20 30.91 -15.00
CA LEU A 16 25.53 29.57 -15.49
C LEU A 16 25.65 29.54 -17.02
N PRO A 17 26.54 28.68 -17.58
CA PRO A 17 26.63 28.50 -19.03
C PRO A 17 25.29 28.03 -19.64
N PRO A 18 25.06 28.17 -20.96
CA PRO A 18 23.86 27.66 -21.62
C PRO A 18 23.70 26.13 -21.47
N LEU A 19 22.47 25.64 -21.33
CA LEU A 19 22.15 24.21 -21.20
C LEU A 19 22.76 23.36 -22.32
N ALA A 20 22.73 23.86 -23.57
CA ALA A 20 23.30 23.18 -24.73
C ALA A 20 24.80 22.87 -24.61
N LYS A 21 25.56 23.64 -23.82
CA LYS A 21 27.01 23.43 -23.59
C LYS A 21 27.31 22.57 -22.37
N THR A 22 26.30 22.26 -21.56
CA THR A 22 26.45 21.54 -20.30
C THR A 22 25.45 20.39 -20.17
N LEU A 23 25.00 19.82 -21.29
CA LEU A 23 24.01 18.74 -21.30
C LEU A 23 24.45 17.54 -20.45
N TRP A 24 25.76 17.35 -20.27
CA TRP A 24 26.34 16.29 -19.45
C TRP A 24 26.30 16.56 -17.93
N TRP A 25 26.07 17.78 -17.46
CA TRP A 25 26.16 18.13 -16.03
C TRP A 25 25.15 17.39 -15.17
N ILE A 26 23.87 17.42 -15.57
CA ILE A 26 22.79 16.74 -14.86
C ILE A 26 22.98 15.21 -14.89
N PRO A 27 23.24 14.57 -16.05
CA PRO A 27 23.56 13.15 -16.10
C PRO A 27 24.73 12.75 -15.19
N SER A 28 25.84 13.51 -15.23
CA SER A 28 27.01 13.23 -14.41
C SER A 28 26.72 13.38 -12.92
N ALA A 29 26.01 14.44 -12.50
CA ALA A 29 25.62 14.62 -11.11
C ALA A 29 24.70 13.49 -10.62
N THR A 30 23.74 13.07 -11.44
CA THR A 30 22.80 11.99 -11.11
C THR A 30 23.52 10.64 -11.00
N LYS A 31 24.48 10.36 -11.89
CA LYS A 31 25.35 9.17 -11.81
C LYS A 31 26.18 9.12 -10.52
N ASN A 32 26.72 10.26 -10.08
CA ASN A 32 27.43 10.32 -8.80
C ASN A 32 26.50 10.00 -7.61
N LEU A 33 25.26 10.51 -7.62
CA LEU A 33 24.28 10.15 -6.60
C LEU A 33 23.90 8.67 -6.65
N ALA A 34 23.90 8.05 -7.84
CA ALA A 34 23.63 6.63 -7.99
C ALA A 34 24.70 5.76 -7.30
N LEU A 35 25.97 6.20 -7.30
CA LEU A 35 27.04 5.54 -6.54
C LEU A 35 26.80 5.63 -5.03
N ILE A 36 26.34 6.79 -4.54
CA ILE A 36 26.00 6.97 -3.12
C ILE A 36 24.81 6.07 -2.74
N ASN A 37 23.76 6.04 -3.55
CA ASN A 37 22.61 5.15 -3.34
C ASN A 37 23.03 3.67 -3.34
N ALA A 38 23.89 3.25 -4.27
CA ALA A 38 24.40 1.89 -4.32
C ALA A 38 25.22 1.54 -3.07
N ALA A 39 26.09 2.45 -2.61
CA ALA A 39 26.85 2.25 -1.38
C ALA A 39 25.94 2.14 -0.15
N ASN A 40 24.88 2.96 -0.07
CA ASN A 40 23.90 2.92 1.03
C ASN A 40 23.11 1.60 1.06
N ASN A 41 22.86 0.99 -0.10
CA ASN A 41 22.16 -0.30 -0.19
C ASN A 41 23.06 -1.53 0.07
N LEU A 42 24.40 -1.39 -0.06
CA LEU A 42 25.36 -2.47 0.18
C LEU A 42 25.91 -2.49 1.61
N GLY A 43 25.86 -1.35 2.30
CA GLY A 43 26.31 -1.20 3.69
C GLY A 43 25.14 -1.10 4.68
N PRO A 44 25.42 -0.79 5.96
CA PRO A 44 24.37 -0.36 6.88
C PRO A 44 23.70 0.90 6.32
N GLU A 45 22.36 0.94 6.35
CA GLU A 45 21.59 2.08 5.85
C GLU A 45 21.94 3.34 6.67
N MET A 46 22.75 4.23 6.08
CA MET A 46 23.18 5.48 6.72
C MET A 46 22.25 6.64 6.37
N LEU A 47 21.59 6.55 5.21
CA LEU A 47 20.65 7.54 4.71
C LEU A 47 19.31 6.85 4.43
N HIS A 48 18.23 7.38 5.00
CA HIS A 48 16.90 6.96 4.64
C HIS A 48 16.64 7.28 3.16
N PHE A 49 15.96 6.39 2.43
CA PHE A 49 15.80 6.51 0.97
C PHE A 49 15.16 7.83 0.52
N THR A 50 14.31 8.45 1.34
CA THR A 50 13.67 9.74 1.04
C THR A 50 14.64 10.92 1.00
N GLU A 51 15.80 10.82 1.65
CA GLU A 51 16.85 11.87 1.63
C GLU A 51 17.45 12.07 0.24
N LEU A 52 17.33 11.07 -0.63
CA LEU A 52 17.78 11.13 -2.01
C LEU A 52 16.72 11.67 -2.98
N TYR A 53 15.51 11.97 -2.52
CA TYR A 53 14.45 12.53 -3.35
C TYR A 53 14.70 14.00 -3.72
N ASN A 54 14.43 14.34 -4.97
CA ASN A 54 14.40 15.73 -5.44
C ASN A 54 12.96 16.15 -5.71
N SER A 55 12.27 16.70 -4.70
CA SER A 55 10.89 17.16 -4.86
C SER A 55 10.71 18.24 -5.94
N ALA A 56 11.75 18.99 -6.28
CA ALA A 56 11.67 19.94 -7.39
C ALA A 56 11.42 19.24 -8.74
N LEU A 57 11.83 17.97 -8.89
CA LEU A 57 11.56 17.19 -10.10
C LEU A 57 10.08 16.87 -10.28
N ASP A 58 9.25 17.01 -9.25
CA ASP A 58 7.79 16.80 -9.35
C ASP A 58 7.15 17.79 -10.33
N HIS A 59 7.83 18.90 -10.65
CA HIS A 59 7.36 19.96 -11.55
C HIS A 59 7.88 19.84 -13.00
N ILE A 60 8.64 18.79 -13.34
CA ILE A 60 9.04 18.55 -14.74
C ILE A 60 7.91 17.89 -15.54
N ASP A 61 8.09 17.78 -16.85
CA ASP A 61 7.24 16.91 -17.68
C ASP A 61 7.60 15.44 -17.42
N LEU A 62 7.04 14.89 -16.35
CA LEU A 62 7.30 13.52 -15.87
C LEU A 62 6.94 12.47 -16.92
N MET A 63 5.86 12.67 -17.69
CA MET A 63 5.46 11.70 -18.71
C MET A 63 6.38 11.72 -19.92
N ARG A 64 6.89 12.89 -20.32
CA ARG A 64 7.93 12.95 -21.34
C ARG A 64 9.20 12.22 -20.90
N ASP A 65 9.64 12.42 -19.66
CA ASP A 65 10.80 11.70 -19.12
C ASP A 65 10.56 10.18 -19.08
N TYR A 66 9.37 9.76 -18.64
CA TYR A 66 8.96 8.36 -18.61
C TYR A 66 8.91 7.71 -20.00
N TYR A 67 8.34 8.38 -21.01
CA TYR A 67 8.32 7.85 -22.37
C TYR A 67 9.72 7.80 -22.98
N ASN A 68 10.58 8.79 -22.70
CA ASN A 68 11.98 8.74 -23.13
C ASN A 68 12.72 7.53 -22.53
N TRP A 69 12.43 7.19 -21.27
CA TRP A 69 12.97 5.99 -20.63
C TRP A 69 12.45 4.70 -21.25
N GLN A 70 11.15 4.65 -21.61
CA GLN A 70 10.56 3.48 -22.27
C GLN A 70 10.99 3.32 -23.73
N SER A 71 11.28 4.42 -24.44
CA SER A 71 11.72 4.37 -25.84
C SER A 71 13.16 3.86 -25.92
N PHE A 72 13.34 2.69 -26.52
CA PHE A 72 14.64 2.05 -26.67
C PHE A 72 15.54 2.76 -27.69
N GLU A 73 16.45 3.61 -27.20
CA GLU A 73 17.88 3.60 -27.52
C GLU A 73 18.67 4.02 -26.26
N PRO A 74 19.30 3.08 -25.52
CA PRO A 74 19.82 3.30 -24.15
C PRO A 74 20.88 4.39 -23.97
N TYR A 75 21.39 4.97 -25.07
CA TYR A 75 22.58 5.80 -25.07
C TYR A 75 22.37 7.22 -25.62
N GLU A 76 21.20 7.55 -26.18
CA GLU A 76 21.01 8.85 -26.84
C GLU A 76 20.39 9.93 -25.96
N CYS A 77 19.61 9.58 -24.93
CA CYS A 77 18.99 10.57 -24.03
C CYS A 77 18.99 10.14 -22.56
N PHE A 78 19.33 11.09 -21.69
CA PHE A 78 19.21 10.96 -20.24
C PHE A 78 17.74 11.05 -19.82
N SER A 79 17.35 10.20 -18.87
CA SER A 79 16.06 10.28 -18.19
C SER A 79 16.25 10.07 -16.69
N TYR A 80 15.48 10.79 -15.87
CA TYR A 80 15.46 10.59 -14.42
C TYR A 80 14.83 9.25 -14.02
N CYS A 81 13.92 8.70 -14.84
CA CYS A 81 13.34 7.36 -14.63
C CYS A 81 14.40 6.23 -14.68
N GLN A 82 15.58 6.46 -15.27
CA GLN A 82 16.74 5.55 -15.18
C GLN A 82 17.36 5.52 -13.77
N TYR A 83 17.12 6.55 -12.98
CA TYR A 83 17.66 6.75 -11.63
C TYR A 83 16.52 6.96 -10.63
N PRO A 84 15.60 5.99 -10.47
CA PRO A 84 14.32 6.21 -9.79
C PRO A 84 14.45 6.62 -8.32
N PHE A 85 15.59 6.38 -7.66
CA PHE A 85 15.84 6.82 -6.28
C PHE A 85 15.80 8.35 -6.12
N ILE A 86 15.96 9.12 -7.20
CA ILE A 86 15.93 10.59 -7.16
C ILE A 86 14.51 11.16 -7.30
N LEU A 87 13.59 10.38 -7.85
CA LEU A 87 12.20 10.78 -8.03
C LEU A 87 11.46 10.58 -6.72
N SER A 88 10.71 11.60 -6.30
CA SER A 88 9.86 11.48 -5.12
C SER A 88 8.74 10.45 -5.35
N ILE A 89 8.16 9.96 -4.26
CA ILE A 89 6.97 9.11 -4.33
C ILE A 89 5.78 9.84 -5.00
N VAL A 90 5.70 11.16 -4.89
CA VAL A 90 4.67 11.98 -5.54
C VAL A 90 4.85 11.95 -7.06
N ALA A 91 6.08 12.13 -7.56
CA ALA A 91 6.38 12.03 -8.99
C ALA A 91 6.08 10.62 -9.53
N LYS A 92 6.50 9.57 -8.80
CA LYS A 92 6.23 8.18 -9.20
C LYS A 92 4.74 7.85 -9.21
N ARG A 93 3.97 8.32 -8.21
CA ARG A 93 2.50 8.24 -8.19
C ARG A 93 1.91 8.88 -9.46
N ILE A 94 2.33 10.09 -9.81
CA ILE A 94 1.84 10.78 -11.02
C ILE A 94 2.14 9.94 -12.28
N ILE A 95 3.36 9.41 -12.41
CA ILE A 95 3.73 8.56 -13.55
C ILE A 95 2.85 7.32 -13.61
N LEU A 96 2.64 6.61 -12.49
CA LEU A 96 1.78 5.43 -12.41
C LEU A 96 0.34 5.75 -12.81
N THR A 97 -0.23 6.82 -12.25
CA THR A 97 -1.60 7.23 -12.57
C THR A 97 -1.73 7.59 -14.04
N LYS A 98 -0.79 8.38 -14.59
CA LYS A 98 -0.85 8.81 -15.99
C LYS A 98 -0.60 7.68 -16.99
N ASP A 99 0.35 6.79 -16.70
CA ASP A 99 0.57 5.57 -17.49
C ASP A 99 -0.69 4.68 -17.47
N SER A 100 -1.33 4.54 -16.31
CA SER A 100 -2.59 3.80 -16.20
C SER A 100 -3.72 4.43 -17.02
N GLU A 101 -3.91 5.75 -16.95
CA GLU A 101 -4.90 6.50 -17.75
C GLU A 101 -4.64 6.33 -19.26
N GLN A 102 -3.38 6.32 -19.67
CA GLN A 102 -3.04 6.10 -21.07
C GLN A 102 -3.34 4.66 -21.51
N GLN A 103 -2.94 3.66 -20.72
CA GLN A 103 -3.27 2.25 -20.98
C GLN A 103 -4.78 2.03 -21.05
N MET A 104 -5.54 2.69 -20.18
CA MET A 104 -7.00 2.74 -20.22
C MET A 104 -7.53 3.25 -21.55
N ILE A 105 -7.09 4.44 -21.97
CA ILE A 105 -7.54 5.07 -23.21
C ILE A 105 -7.23 4.16 -24.41
N LEU A 106 -6.04 3.57 -24.44
CA LEU A 106 -5.63 2.63 -25.49
C LEU A 106 -6.53 1.38 -25.52
N ASN A 107 -6.82 0.78 -24.36
CA ASN A 107 -7.69 -0.40 -24.26
C ASN A 107 -9.14 -0.06 -24.63
N ALA A 108 -9.66 1.08 -24.20
CA ALA A 108 -10.98 1.56 -24.56
C ALA A 108 -11.10 1.81 -26.07
N ARG A 109 -10.09 2.45 -26.68
CA ARG A 109 -10.01 2.64 -28.14
C ARG A 109 -10.02 1.31 -28.90
N LYS A 110 -9.18 0.34 -28.49
CA LYS A 110 -9.17 -1.02 -29.08
C LYS A 110 -10.54 -1.69 -28.96
N SER A 111 -11.18 -1.59 -27.80
CA SER A 111 -12.51 -2.15 -27.56
C SER A 111 -13.58 -1.50 -28.44
N LEU A 112 -13.59 -0.16 -28.54
CA LEU A 112 -14.49 0.60 -29.42
C LEU A 112 -14.34 0.17 -30.89
N VAL A 113 -13.10 0.14 -31.39
CA VAL A 113 -12.81 -0.29 -32.78
C VAL A 113 -13.33 -1.70 -33.01
N SER A 114 -13.11 -2.63 -32.08
CA SER A 114 -13.59 -4.01 -32.19
C SER A 114 -15.13 -4.12 -32.21
N LYS A 115 -15.84 -3.30 -31.42
CA LYS A 115 -17.32 -3.30 -31.37
C LYS A 115 -17.93 -2.63 -32.60
N VAL A 116 -17.34 -1.54 -33.09
CA VAL A 116 -17.74 -0.90 -34.35
C VAL A 116 -17.55 -1.87 -35.52
N ALA A 117 -16.42 -2.60 -35.57
CA ALA A 117 -16.20 -3.65 -36.56
C ALA A 117 -17.26 -4.76 -36.51
N ARG A 118 -17.79 -5.05 -35.31
CA ARG A 118 -18.89 -6.01 -35.07
C ARG A 118 -20.30 -5.39 -35.20
N ARG A 119 -20.43 -4.13 -35.64
CA ARG A 119 -21.69 -3.38 -35.76
C ARG A 119 -22.51 -3.32 -34.46
N GLN A 120 -21.84 -3.34 -33.31
CA GLN A 120 -22.48 -3.18 -32.00
C GLN A 120 -22.51 -1.69 -31.63
N THR A 121 -23.61 -1.23 -31.04
CA THR A 121 -23.74 0.14 -30.54
C THR A 121 -22.75 0.37 -29.38
N PRO A 122 -21.87 1.37 -29.46
CA PRO A 122 -20.99 1.70 -28.35
C PRO A 122 -21.80 2.24 -27.16
N ASN A 123 -21.45 1.80 -25.95
CA ASN A 123 -22.00 2.30 -24.69
C ASN A 123 -20.86 2.94 -23.88
N ILE A 124 -21.16 4.01 -23.14
CA ILE A 124 -20.24 4.73 -22.24
C ILE A 124 -19.62 3.79 -21.19
N ASP A 125 -20.33 2.74 -20.79
CA ASP A 125 -19.84 1.70 -19.88
C ASP A 125 -18.54 1.01 -20.37
N ILE A 126 -18.16 1.18 -21.64
CA ILE A 126 -16.91 0.62 -22.17
C ILE A 126 -15.65 1.21 -21.50
N PHE A 127 -15.75 2.40 -20.92
CA PHE A 127 -14.63 3.12 -20.28
C PHE A 127 -14.41 2.75 -18.81
N PHE A 128 -15.35 2.03 -18.19
CA PHE A 128 -15.33 1.70 -16.78
C PHE A 128 -15.20 0.20 -16.54
N PHE A 129 -14.54 -0.15 -15.44
CA PHE A 129 -14.65 -1.47 -14.84
C PHE A 129 -15.80 -1.43 -13.84
N ASN A 130 -16.99 -1.78 -14.33
CA ASN A 130 -18.19 -1.80 -13.50
C ASN A 130 -18.23 -3.11 -12.70
N ILE A 131 -18.25 -3.02 -11.38
CA ILE A 131 -18.49 -4.13 -10.46
C ILE A 131 -19.91 -4.00 -9.91
N ASN A 132 -20.72 -5.05 -10.06
CA ASN A 132 -22.05 -5.13 -9.47
C ASN A 132 -22.11 -6.26 -8.44
N VAL A 133 -22.32 -5.92 -7.17
CA VAL A 133 -22.20 -6.84 -6.03
C VAL A 133 -23.39 -6.73 -5.09
N ARG A 134 -23.74 -7.83 -4.42
CA ARG A 134 -24.74 -7.83 -3.33
C ARG A 134 -24.01 -7.77 -2.00
N ARG A 135 -24.48 -6.94 -1.06
CA ARG A 135 -23.90 -6.87 0.31
C ARG A 135 -23.81 -8.23 0.99
N SER A 136 -24.86 -9.04 0.86
CA SER A 136 -24.93 -10.41 1.42
C SER A 136 -23.93 -11.43 0.83
N HIS A 137 -23.32 -11.15 -0.32
CA HIS A 137 -22.46 -12.10 -1.03
C HIS A 137 -21.21 -11.37 -1.58
N LEU A 138 -20.67 -10.45 -0.78
CA LEU A 138 -19.69 -9.46 -1.25
C LEU A 138 -18.43 -10.10 -1.84
N VAL A 139 -17.79 -11.02 -1.11
CA VAL A 139 -16.57 -11.69 -1.57
C VAL A 139 -16.84 -12.53 -2.81
N GLN A 140 -17.89 -13.36 -2.80
CA GLN A 140 -18.21 -14.25 -3.90
C GLN A 140 -18.57 -13.50 -5.19
N ASP A 141 -19.38 -12.44 -5.11
CA ASP A 141 -19.74 -11.63 -6.26
C ASP A 141 -18.51 -10.87 -6.80
N SER A 142 -17.65 -10.35 -5.91
CA SER A 142 -16.42 -9.65 -6.30
C SER A 142 -15.43 -10.58 -7.02
N LEU A 143 -15.25 -11.80 -6.52
CA LEU A 143 -14.46 -12.85 -7.18
C LEU A 143 -14.96 -13.11 -8.60
N ASN A 144 -16.27 -13.31 -8.75
CA ASN A 144 -16.88 -13.64 -10.03
C ASN A 144 -16.75 -12.48 -11.03
N GLU A 145 -17.00 -11.25 -10.58
CA GLU A 145 -16.90 -10.05 -11.41
C GLU A 145 -15.47 -9.82 -11.90
N ILE A 146 -14.47 -9.94 -11.01
CA ILE A 146 -13.05 -9.80 -11.34
C ILE A 146 -12.58 -10.92 -12.28
N ALA A 147 -12.98 -12.16 -12.02
CA ALA A 147 -12.61 -13.30 -12.87
C ALA A 147 -13.20 -13.17 -14.28
N PHE A 148 -14.45 -12.71 -14.40
CA PHE A 148 -15.11 -12.54 -15.70
C PHE A 148 -14.58 -11.34 -16.49
N LYS A 149 -14.12 -10.29 -15.80
CA LYS A 149 -13.76 -9.00 -16.38
C LYS A 149 -12.26 -8.70 -16.32
N GLN A 150 -11.40 -9.73 -16.36
CA GLN A 150 -9.94 -9.54 -16.30
C GLN A 150 -9.36 -8.52 -17.31
N LYS A 151 -9.94 -8.44 -18.51
CA LYS A 151 -9.52 -7.48 -19.56
C LYS A 151 -9.83 -6.03 -19.22
N ASP A 152 -10.74 -5.82 -18.29
CA ASP A 152 -11.26 -4.53 -17.88
C ASP A 152 -10.62 -4.03 -16.58
N LEU A 153 -9.79 -4.85 -15.89
CA LEU A 153 -9.15 -4.48 -14.62
C LEU A 153 -8.33 -3.19 -14.68
N LYS A 154 -7.83 -2.85 -15.87
CA LYS A 154 -7.09 -1.62 -16.09
C LYS A 154 -7.97 -0.39 -16.28
N LYS A 155 -9.30 -0.52 -16.37
CA LYS A 155 -10.26 0.61 -16.53
C LYS A 155 -10.58 1.24 -15.18
N LYS A 156 -11.16 2.46 -15.22
CA LYS A 156 -11.58 3.18 -14.01
C LYS A 156 -12.68 2.38 -13.31
N LEU A 157 -12.44 2.06 -12.05
CA LEU A 157 -13.35 1.27 -11.24
C LEU A 157 -14.62 2.06 -10.94
N LYS A 158 -15.76 1.37 -11.01
CA LYS A 158 -17.05 1.90 -10.59
C LYS A 158 -17.83 0.77 -9.92
N VAL A 159 -18.26 0.98 -8.69
CA VAL A 159 -18.98 -0.04 -7.92
C VAL A 159 -20.46 0.29 -7.83
N THR A 160 -21.29 -0.75 -7.92
CA THR A 160 -22.75 -0.67 -7.72
C THR A 160 -23.19 -1.78 -6.77
N PHE A 161 -23.97 -1.43 -5.76
CA PHE A 161 -24.63 -2.39 -4.89
C PHE A 161 -26.01 -2.74 -5.45
N ALA A 162 -26.25 -4.02 -5.70
CA ALA A 162 -27.47 -4.48 -6.32
C ALA A 162 -28.70 -4.15 -5.45
N GLY A 163 -29.65 -3.40 -6.03
CA GLY A 163 -30.88 -2.96 -5.35
C GLY A 163 -30.77 -1.63 -4.63
N GLU A 164 -29.60 -0.98 -4.62
CA GLU A 164 -29.39 0.32 -3.98
C GLU A 164 -29.32 1.45 -5.04
N PRO A 165 -30.08 2.55 -4.87
CA PRO A 165 -29.94 3.71 -5.72
C PRO A 165 -28.63 4.43 -5.38
N GLY A 166 -27.71 4.52 -6.34
CA GLY A 166 -26.47 5.26 -6.14
C GLY A 166 -25.66 5.44 -7.42
N LEU A 167 -25.16 6.66 -7.63
CA LEU A 167 -24.13 6.93 -8.63
C LEU A 167 -22.78 6.97 -7.93
N ASP A 168 -21.90 6.03 -8.26
CA ASP A 168 -20.57 6.00 -7.68
C ASP A 168 -19.72 7.19 -8.17
N MET A 169 -19.45 8.11 -7.24
CA MET A 169 -18.51 9.22 -7.37
C MET A 169 -17.22 8.98 -6.57
N GLY A 170 -16.96 7.71 -6.22
CA GLY A 170 -15.81 7.26 -5.42
C GLY A 170 -16.20 6.69 -4.06
N GLY A 171 -17.35 7.10 -3.50
CA GLY A 171 -17.81 6.65 -2.18
C GLY A 171 -18.19 5.17 -2.14
N LEU A 172 -18.91 4.66 -3.15
CA LEU A 172 -19.29 3.24 -3.20
C LEU A 172 -18.07 2.36 -3.45
N THR A 173 -17.12 2.84 -4.26
CA THR A 173 -15.83 2.17 -4.45
C THR A 173 -15.05 2.06 -3.13
N LYS A 174 -14.91 3.15 -2.36
CA LYS A 174 -14.26 3.12 -1.04
C LYS A 174 -14.94 2.16 -0.08
N GLU A 175 -16.28 2.21 -0.01
CA GLU A 175 -17.06 1.31 0.83
C GLU A 175 -16.82 -0.16 0.47
N TRP A 176 -16.82 -0.48 -0.82
CA TRP A 176 -16.58 -1.84 -1.30
C TRP A 176 -15.19 -2.37 -0.90
N PHE A 177 -14.14 -1.56 -1.02
CA PHE A 177 -12.81 -1.92 -0.52
C PHE A 177 -12.83 -2.18 0.99
N LEU A 178 -13.40 -1.25 1.77
CA LEU A 178 -13.46 -1.35 3.23
C LEU A 178 -14.16 -2.64 3.68
N LEU A 179 -15.32 -2.95 3.10
CA LEU A 179 -16.09 -4.13 3.47
C LEU A 179 -15.38 -5.43 3.09
N LEU A 180 -14.79 -5.50 1.89
CA LEU A 180 -14.05 -6.69 1.44
C LEU A 180 -12.83 -6.98 2.31
N ILE A 181 -12.05 -5.94 2.62
CA ILE A 181 -10.87 -6.09 3.47
C ILE A 181 -11.29 -6.57 4.86
N ARG A 182 -12.30 -5.96 5.47
CA ARG A 182 -12.79 -6.39 6.79
C ARG A 182 -13.29 -7.84 6.81
N GLU A 183 -13.99 -8.28 5.76
CA GLU A 183 -14.52 -9.65 5.68
C GLU A 183 -13.40 -10.69 5.50
N ILE A 184 -12.44 -10.44 4.61
CA ILE A 184 -11.37 -11.42 4.29
C ILE A 184 -10.30 -11.50 5.38
N PHE A 185 -10.00 -10.40 6.05
CA PHE A 185 -9.00 -10.36 7.14
C PHE A 185 -9.60 -10.71 8.51
N HIS A 186 -10.90 -11.00 8.57
CA HIS A 186 -11.52 -11.49 9.79
C HIS A 186 -10.94 -12.85 10.19
N ALA A 187 -10.67 -13.06 11.49
CA ALA A 187 -10.04 -14.28 12.01
C ALA A 187 -10.78 -15.57 11.58
N ASN A 188 -12.11 -15.53 11.54
CA ASN A 188 -12.94 -16.67 11.12
C ASN A 188 -12.79 -17.05 9.63
N TYR A 189 -12.32 -16.14 8.78
CA TYR A 189 -12.07 -16.44 7.36
C TYR A 189 -10.82 -17.32 7.20
N GLY A 190 -9.83 -17.15 8.09
CA GLY A 190 -8.68 -18.05 8.22
C GLY A 190 -7.64 -17.94 7.10
N MET A 191 -7.61 -16.85 6.33
CA MET A 191 -6.61 -16.58 5.30
C MET A 191 -5.36 -15.87 5.83
N PHE A 192 -5.54 -14.96 6.77
CA PHE A 192 -4.48 -14.17 7.38
C PHE A 192 -4.53 -14.32 8.90
N VAL A 193 -3.36 -14.24 9.52
CA VAL A 193 -3.19 -14.23 10.97
C VAL A 193 -2.80 -12.81 11.37
N TYR A 194 -3.51 -12.24 12.35
CA TYR A 194 -3.18 -10.94 12.91
C TYR A 194 -2.22 -11.11 14.10
N TYR A 195 -1.04 -10.51 14.00
CA TYR A 195 -0.03 -10.51 15.05
C TYR A 195 -0.17 -9.24 15.89
N SER A 196 -0.76 -9.34 17.08
CA SER A 196 -1.10 -8.18 17.93
C SER A 196 0.12 -7.37 18.39
N HIS A 197 1.24 -8.02 18.69
CA HIS A 197 2.49 -7.36 19.11
C HIS A 197 3.08 -6.49 17.99
N SER A 198 3.04 -7.00 16.75
CA SER A 198 3.53 -6.30 15.56
C SER A 198 2.48 -5.43 14.87
N ARG A 199 1.20 -5.60 15.23
CA ARG A 199 0.03 -4.96 14.62
C ARG A 199 -0.05 -5.14 13.09
N CYS A 200 0.40 -6.29 12.60
CA CYS A 200 0.41 -6.61 11.17
C CYS A 200 -0.32 -7.92 10.88
N TYR A 201 -0.70 -8.12 9.63
CA TYR A 201 -1.22 -9.37 9.11
C TYR A 201 -0.13 -10.17 8.41
N TRP A 202 -0.20 -11.49 8.52
CA TRP A 202 0.62 -12.41 7.75
C TRP A 202 -0.20 -13.57 7.20
N PHE A 203 0.31 -14.24 6.18
CA PHE A 203 -0.38 -15.35 5.52
C PHE A 203 -0.48 -16.55 6.46
N SER A 204 -1.68 -17.14 6.56
CA SER A 204 -1.89 -18.38 7.31
C SER A 204 -1.19 -19.55 6.64
N THR A 205 -0.36 -20.29 7.39
CA THR A 205 0.30 -21.51 6.91
C THR A 205 -0.59 -22.74 7.05
N GLY A 206 -1.69 -22.60 7.77
CA GLY A 206 -2.59 -23.68 8.15
C GLY A 206 -3.47 -24.24 7.04
N GLN A 207 -3.73 -23.44 6.01
CA GLN A 207 -4.58 -23.78 4.87
C GLN A 207 -3.82 -24.72 3.92
N THR A 208 -3.87 -26.01 4.23
CA THR A 208 -3.08 -27.07 3.57
C THR A 208 -3.68 -27.54 2.26
N ASP A 209 -4.93 -27.14 1.94
CA ASP A 209 -5.68 -27.65 0.79
C ASP A 209 -5.72 -26.70 -0.42
N ASN A 210 -4.99 -25.57 -0.41
CA ASN A 210 -5.03 -24.58 -1.52
C ASN A 210 -6.46 -24.16 -1.93
N LYS A 211 -7.44 -24.27 -1.04
CA LYS A 211 -8.86 -24.02 -1.35
C LYS A 211 -9.15 -22.55 -1.64
N ASN A 212 -8.37 -21.65 -1.03
CA ASN A 212 -8.62 -20.21 -1.05
C ASN A 212 -7.67 -19.44 -1.99
N LEU A 213 -7.06 -20.10 -2.99
CA LEU A 213 -6.12 -19.41 -3.89
C LEU A 213 -6.79 -18.29 -4.71
N ARG A 214 -8.09 -18.40 -4.99
CA ARG A 214 -8.83 -17.35 -5.72
C ARG A 214 -8.98 -16.09 -4.88
N GLU A 215 -9.16 -16.26 -3.58
CA GLU A 215 -9.28 -15.21 -2.59
C GLU A 215 -7.94 -14.51 -2.37
N TYR A 216 -6.83 -15.26 -2.29
CA TYR A 216 -5.50 -14.64 -2.25
C TYR A 216 -5.23 -13.82 -3.51
N ASN A 217 -5.60 -14.36 -4.68
CA ASN A 217 -5.55 -13.63 -5.93
C ASN A 217 -6.42 -12.36 -5.91
N LEU A 218 -7.64 -12.44 -5.37
CA LEU A 218 -8.51 -11.29 -5.18
C LEU A 218 -7.86 -10.19 -4.35
N ILE A 219 -7.27 -10.52 -3.19
CA ILE A 219 -6.58 -9.53 -2.36
C ILE A 219 -5.42 -8.87 -3.11
N GLY A 220 -4.70 -9.64 -3.93
CA GLY A 220 -3.70 -9.10 -4.85
C GLY A 220 -4.32 -8.09 -5.82
N VAL A 221 -5.41 -8.46 -6.49
CA VAL A 221 -6.14 -7.57 -7.41
C VAL A 221 -6.61 -6.30 -6.69
N LEU A 222 -7.15 -6.41 -5.47
CA LEU A 222 -7.59 -5.27 -4.67
C LEU A 222 -6.43 -4.32 -4.38
N MET A 223 -5.28 -4.84 -3.95
CA MET A 223 -4.09 -4.02 -3.74
C MET A 223 -3.63 -3.35 -5.04
N GLY A 224 -3.67 -4.06 -6.17
CA GLY A 224 -3.33 -3.46 -7.46
C GLY A 224 -4.30 -2.36 -7.89
N LEU A 225 -5.61 -2.59 -7.72
CA LEU A 225 -6.64 -1.58 -7.98
C LEU A 225 -6.51 -0.38 -7.05
N ALA A 226 -6.13 -0.58 -5.78
CA ALA A 226 -5.90 0.47 -4.81
C ALA A 226 -4.77 1.41 -5.26
N VAL A 227 -3.62 0.85 -5.65
CA VAL A 227 -2.50 1.62 -6.22
C VAL A 227 -2.94 2.38 -7.48
N TYR A 228 -3.63 1.72 -8.41
CA TYR A 228 -4.07 2.33 -9.67
C TYR A 228 -5.07 3.47 -9.49
N ASN A 229 -5.99 3.32 -8.54
CA ASN A 229 -7.05 4.29 -8.30
C ASN A 229 -6.69 5.30 -7.19
N SER A 230 -5.44 5.26 -6.66
CA SER A 230 -4.99 6.11 -5.55
C SER A 230 -5.90 6.03 -4.32
N ILE A 231 -6.30 4.80 -3.99
CA ILE A 231 -7.11 4.47 -2.81
C ILE A 231 -6.19 3.82 -1.79
N ILE A 232 -6.24 4.30 -0.55
CA ILE A 232 -5.54 3.64 0.56
C ILE A 232 -6.39 2.49 1.10
N LEU A 233 -5.72 1.40 1.47
CA LEU A 233 -6.32 0.26 2.13
C LEU A 233 -5.93 0.27 3.61
N ASP A 234 -6.90 -0.03 4.46
CA ASP A 234 -6.70 -0.25 5.89
C ASP A 234 -6.10 -1.65 6.11
N LEU A 235 -4.84 -1.78 5.74
CA LEU A 235 -4.04 -3.01 5.79
C LEU A 235 -2.66 -2.69 6.35
N SER A 236 -2.14 -3.60 7.15
CA SER A 236 -0.75 -3.55 7.60
C SER A 236 -0.09 -4.88 7.32
N PHE A 237 0.83 -4.87 6.35
CA PHE A 237 1.72 -5.99 6.06
C PHE A 237 3.15 -5.63 6.44
N PRO A 238 3.99 -6.59 6.82
CA PRO A 238 5.42 -6.35 7.05
C PRO A 238 6.13 -5.99 5.73
N GLY A 239 7.26 -5.30 5.83
CA GLY A 239 8.06 -4.82 4.69
C GLY A 239 8.41 -5.93 3.69
N ILE A 240 8.71 -7.14 4.21
CA ILE A 240 9.01 -8.30 3.38
C ILE A 240 7.86 -8.68 2.42
N CYS A 241 6.60 -8.41 2.76
CA CYS A 241 5.47 -8.65 1.87
C CYS A 241 5.61 -7.84 0.57
N TYR A 242 5.97 -6.57 0.67
CA TYR A 242 6.18 -5.68 -0.48
C TYR A 242 7.44 -6.05 -1.26
N ARG A 243 8.50 -6.53 -0.58
CA ARG A 243 9.68 -7.06 -1.26
C ARG A 243 9.35 -8.28 -2.10
N LYS A 244 8.56 -9.21 -1.55
CA LYS A 244 8.09 -10.40 -2.27
C LYS A 244 7.22 -10.00 -3.48
N LEU A 245 6.33 -9.01 -3.34
CA LEU A 245 5.55 -8.48 -4.47
C LEU A 245 6.41 -7.95 -5.62
N LEU A 246 7.59 -7.42 -5.30
CA LEU A 246 8.57 -6.92 -6.27
C LEU A 246 9.68 -7.94 -6.62
N SER A 247 9.49 -9.22 -6.30
CA SER A 247 10.46 -10.29 -6.58
C SER A 247 9.88 -11.33 -7.54
N PRO A 248 9.93 -11.11 -8.87
CA PRO A 248 10.39 -9.90 -9.56
C PRO A 248 9.31 -8.80 -9.67
N PRO A 249 9.65 -7.55 -10.04
CA PRO A 249 8.68 -6.45 -10.19
C PRO A 249 7.89 -6.52 -11.51
N VAL A 250 8.28 -7.43 -12.42
CA VAL A 250 7.59 -7.70 -13.67
C VAL A 250 7.40 -9.21 -13.77
N VAL A 251 6.16 -9.62 -14.04
CA VAL A 251 5.82 -11.02 -14.22
C VAL A 251 6.67 -11.63 -15.35
N PRO A 252 7.46 -12.67 -15.07
CA PRO A 252 8.23 -13.36 -16.09
C PRO A 252 7.31 -13.98 -17.14
N ALA A 253 7.77 -14.02 -18.39
CA ALA A 253 7.03 -14.71 -19.46
C ALA A 253 7.04 -16.23 -19.30
N ASP A 254 8.06 -16.75 -18.62
CA ASP A 254 8.20 -18.17 -18.30
C ASP A 254 7.54 -18.48 -16.95
N ASN A 255 6.62 -19.45 -16.96
CA ASN A 255 5.87 -19.85 -15.78
C ASN A 255 6.70 -20.71 -14.81
N ASP A 256 7.88 -21.18 -15.22
CA ASP A 256 8.78 -21.99 -14.41
C ASP A 256 9.65 -21.15 -13.45
N ILE A 257 9.65 -19.83 -13.62
CA ILE A 257 10.37 -18.92 -12.72
C ILE A 257 9.55 -18.69 -11.45
N ASN A 258 10.15 -18.98 -10.30
CA ASN A 258 9.53 -18.70 -9.00
C ASN A 258 9.33 -17.19 -8.83
N VAL A 259 8.14 -16.81 -8.37
CA VAL A 259 7.75 -15.42 -8.11
C VAL A 259 7.32 -15.28 -6.66
N GLY A 260 7.42 -14.08 -6.10
CA GLY A 260 7.05 -13.85 -4.71
C GLY A 260 8.03 -14.44 -3.71
N VAL A 261 9.29 -14.68 -4.10
CA VAL A 261 10.32 -15.30 -3.24
C VAL A 261 11.43 -14.29 -2.99
N VAL A 262 11.81 -14.13 -1.72
CA VAL A 262 12.99 -13.33 -1.34
C VAL A 262 14.16 -14.29 -1.13
N GLU A 263 15.28 -14.05 -1.81
CA GLU A 263 16.43 -14.96 -1.78
C GLU A 263 17.13 -15.01 -0.41
N ASN A 264 17.28 -13.86 0.25
CA ASN A 264 17.99 -13.73 1.53
C ASN A 264 17.09 -13.07 2.58
N PRO A 265 16.10 -13.79 3.14
CA PRO A 265 15.33 -13.28 4.26
C PRO A 265 16.23 -13.14 5.50
N THR A 266 16.01 -12.09 6.29
CA THR A 266 16.80 -11.75 7.48
C THR A 266 16.00 -11.97 8.76
N LEU A 267 16.69 -11.95 9.91
CA LEU A 267 16.03 -11.94 11.22
C LEU A 267 15.18 -10.68 11.44
N ASP A 268 15.58 -9.55 10.85
CA ASP A 268 14.80 -8.30 10.95
C ASP A 268 13.45 -8.45 10.24
N ASP A 269 13.40 -9.14 9.10
CA ASP A 269 12.14 -9.45 8.41
C ASP A 269 11.20 -10.30 9.26
N LEU A 270 11.76 -11.28 9.97
CA LEU A 270 10.99 -12.11 10.89
C LEU A 270 10.55 -11.32 12.10
N ASN A 271 11.39 -10.42 12.60
CA ASN A 271 11.13 -9.60 13.77
C ASN A 271 9.94 -8.65 13.56
N GLU A 272 9.72 -8.17 12.33
CA GLU A 272 8.52 -7.40 11.99
C GLU A 272 7.22 -8.19 12.16
N ILE A 273 7.26 -9.53 12.10
CA ILE A 273 6.08 -10.39 12.15
C ILE A 273 5.96 -11.09 13.52
N MET A 274 7.05 -11.71 13.95
CA MET A 274 7.16 -12.57 15.13
C MET A 274 8.40 -12.18 15.93
N PRO A 275 8.36 -11.06 16.68
CA PRO A 275 9.52 -10.54 17.40
C PRO A 275 10.06 -11.53 18.43
N ASP A 276 9.19 -12.28 19.12
CA ASP A 276 9.61 -13.27 20.12
C ASP A 276 10.42 -14.41 19.49
N VAL A 277 9.98 -14.89 18.33
CA VAL A 277 10.68 -15.95 17.57
C VAL A 277 12.01 -15.42 17.04
N ALA A 278 12.02 -14.22 16.46
CA ALA A 278 13.24 -13.60 15.95
C ALA A 278 14.29 -13.39 17.06
N ASN A 279 13.85 -12.93 18.24
CA ASN A 279 14.72 -12.81 19.42
C ASN A 279 15.25 -14.18 19.88
N GLY A 280 14.41 -15.22 19.91
CA GLY A 280 14.83 -16.58 20.23
C GLY A 280 15.89 -17.12 19.27
N LEU A 281 15.71 -16.92 17.96
CA LEU A 281 16.69 -17.30 16.95
C LEU A 281 17.99 -16.48 17.05
N LYS A 282 17.89 -15.19 17.39
CA LYS A 282 19.06 -14.36 17.67
C LYS A 282 19.84 -14.88 18.89
N HIS A 283 19.15 -15.22 19.98
CA HIS A 283 19.78 -15.83 21.14
C HIS A 283 20.45 -17.17 20.81
N LEU A 284 19.86 -18.00 19.96
CA LEU A 284 20.48 -19.24 19.46
C LEU A 284 21.81 -18.95 18.75
N LEU A 285 21.87 -17.92 17.90
CA LEU A 285 23.08 -17.51 17.19
C LEU A 285 24.15 -16.92 18.11
N GLU A 286 23.76 -16.26 19.19
CA GLU A 286 24.68 -15.60 20.13
C GLU A 286 25.08 -16.51 21.31
N TYR A 287 24.44 -17.67 21.46
CA TYR A 287 24.67 -18.56 22.60
C TYR A 287 26.12 -19.08 22.64
N GLU A 288 26.78 -18.92 23.80
CA GLU A 288 28.18 -19.33 24.02
C GLU A 288 28.31 -20.78 24.56
N GLY A 289 27.23 -21.36 25.08
CA GLY A 289 27.20 -22.73 25.61
C GLY A 289 27.07 -23.82 24.55
N ASN A 290 26.74 -25.05 24.98
CA ASN A 290 26.54 -26.18 24.08
C ASN A 290 25.10 -26.20 23.58
N VAL A 291 24.89 -25.77 22.32
CA VAL A 291 23.54 -25.66 21.73
C VAL A 291 22.80 -27.00 21.73
N GLU A 292 23.51 -28.10 21.46
CA GLU A 292 22.87 -29.42 21.35
C GLU A 292 22.35 -29.92 22.70
N GLU A 293 23.20 -29.83 23.74
CA GLU A 293 22.86 -30.29 25.09
C GLU A 293 21.87 -29.36 25.80
N ASP A 294 22.03 -28.05 25.63
CA ASP A 294 21.27 -27.05 26.39
C ASP A 294 19.90 -26.75 25.79
N MET A 295 19.75 -26.84 24.45
CA MET A 295 18.52 -26.48 23.75
C MET A 295 17.75 -27.68 23.18
N GLY A 296 18.42 -28.79 22.88
CA GLY A 296 17.78 -30.02 22.40
C GLY A 296 16.95 -29.85 21.11
N LEU A 297 17.30 -28.88 20.26
CA LEU A 297 16.59 -28.59 19.01
C LEU A 297 17.01 -29.57 17.91
N THR A 298 16.09 -29.84 16.98
CA THR A 298 16.37 -30.55 15.72
C THR A 298 15.95 -29.71 14.53
N PHE A 299 16.25 -30.13 13.30
CA PHE A 299 15.79 -29.46 12.06
C PHE A 299 14.30 -29.76 11.76
N GLN A 300 13.48 -29.89 12.80
CA GLN A 300 12.03 -29.98 12.76
C GLN A 300 11.43 -28.83 13.58
N VAL A 301 10.43 -28.17 13.03
CA VAL A 301 9.75 -27.03 13.67
C VAL A 301 8.30 -27.38 13.91
N SER A 302 7.74 -26.91 15.01
CA SER A 302 6.31 -27.05 15.33
C SER A 302 5.65 -25.68 15.27
N LEU A 303 4.54 -25.58 14.56
CA LEU A 303 3.77 -24.35 14.46
C LEU A 303 2.39 -24.51 15.12
N GLU A 304 2.07 -23.57 16.00
CA GLU A 304 0.84 -23.55 16.80
C GLU A 304 -0.21 -22.57 16.23
N GLU A 305 -0.35 -22.52 14.90
CA GLU A 305 -1.43 -21.73 14.25
C GLU A 305 -2.81 -22.41 14.34
N HIS A 306 -2.88 -23.61 14.92
CA HIS A 306 -4.07 -24.45 14.97
C HIS A 306 -4.29 -25.04 16.35
N VAL A 307 -5.50 -25.55 16.58
CA VAL A 307 -5.87 -26.33 17.79
C VAL A 307 -4.92 -27.52 18.00
N THR A 308 -4.32 -28.04 16.93
CA THR A 308 -3.28 -29.09 16.99
C THR A 308 -1.97 -28.59 16.36
N PRO A 309 -0.83 -28.67 17.08
CA PRO A 309 0.46 -28.28 16.53
C PRO A 309 0.81 -29.15 15.33
N LYS A 310 1.26 -28.52 14.24
CA LYS A 310 1.77 -29.21 13.05
C LYS A 310 3.28 -29.11 13.00
N THR A 311 3.94 -30.23 12.74
CA THR A 311 5.41 -30.30 12.64
C THR A 311 5.86 -30.30 11.19
N TYR A 312 6.89 -29.52 10.87
CA TYR A 312 7.47 -29.39 9.53
C TYR A 312 8.97 -29.70 9.59
N LYS A 313 9.48 -30.39 8.58
CA LYS A 313 10.90 -30.72 8.46
C LYS A 313 11.58 -29.62 7.62
N LEU A 314 12.60 -28.98 8.18
CA LEU A 314 13.35 -27.93 7.48
C LEU A 314 14.30 -28.50 6.42
N LYS A 315 14.76 -29.73 6.61
CA LYS A 315 15.58 -30.47 5.65
C LYS A 315 15.29 -31.98 5.69
N PRO A 316 15.74 -32.75 4.67
CA PRO A 316 15.59 -34.21 4.69
C PRO A 316 16.17 -34.83 5.96
N ASN A 317 15.42 -35.73 6.59
CA ASN A 317 15.77 -36.37 7.87
C ASN A 317 15.98 -35.39 9.05
N GLY A 318 15.42 -34.17 8.97
CA GLY A 318 15.64 -33.10 9.94
C GLY A 318 15.24 -33.44 11.37
N GLU A 319 14.30 -34.36 11.57
CA GLU A 319 13.87 -34.84 12.89
C GLU A 319 14.98 -35.59 13.66
N ASN A 320 15.97 -36.14 12.95
CA ASN A 320 17.07 -36.93 13.51
C ASN A 320 18.40 -36.16 13.50
N ILE A 321 18.38 -34.87 13.13
CA ILE A 321 19.58 -34.03 13.05
C ILE A 321 19.48 -32.97 14.14
N SER A 322 20.32 -33.06 15.16
CA SER A 322 20.42 -32.06 16.22
C SER A 322 20.96 -30.73 15.69
N VAL A 323 20.48 -29.64 16.26
CA VAL A 323 21.08 -28.32 16.09
C VAL A 323 22.29 -28.19 17.02
N THR A 324 23.43 -27.81 16.48
CA THR A 324 24.71 -27.66 17.18
C THR A 324 25.28 -26.26 16.95
N ASN A 325 26.33 -25.89 17.68
CA ASN A 325 27.01 -24.60 17.47
C ASN A 325 27.54 -24.41 16.04
N GLU A 326 27.86 -25.50 15.33
CA GLU A 326 28.38 -25.48 13.96
C GLU A 326 27.28 -25.28 12.92
N ASN A 327 26.09 -25.85 13.14
CA ASN A 327 25.00 -25.86 12.15
C ASN A 327 23.83 -24.90 12.50
N ARG A 328 23.88 -24.18 13.63
CA ARG A 328 22.83 -23.24 14.05
C ARG A 328 22.51 -22.15 13.02
N GLN A 329 23.51 -21.68 12.26
CA GLN A 329 23.28 -20.69 11.20
C GLN A 329 22.47 -21.30 10.05
N GLU A 330 22.73 -22.56 9.69
CA GLU A 330 21.94 -23.29 8.70
C GLU A 330 20.49 -23.45 9.19
N TYR A 331 20.31 -23.82 10.46
CA TYR A 331 18.98 -23.93 11.06
C TYR A 331 18.18 -22.62 10.95
N VAL A 332 18.79 -21.49 11.35
CA VAL A 332 18.14 -20.17 11.27
C VAL A 332 17.81 -19.81 9.82
N ASN A 333 18.74 -20.00 8.88
CA ASN A 333 18.50 -19.67 7.47
C ASN A 333 17.36 -20.53 6.88
N LEU A 334 17.32 -21.82 7.19
CA LEU A 334 16.24 -22.71 6.75
C LEU A 334 14.91 -22.36 7.40
N TYR A 335 14.90 -21.98 8.68
CA TYR A 335 13.70 -21.52 9.38
C TYR A 335 13.13 -20.26 8.70
N LEU A 336 13.98 -19.25 8.46
CA LEU A 336 13.60 -17.99 7.81
C LEU A 336 13.03 -18.24 6.41
N ASN A 337 13.74 -19.03 5.59
CA ASN A 337 13.25 -19.35 4.25
C ASN A 337 11.94 -20.15 4.29
N TRP A 338 11.79 -21.08 5.23
CA TRP A 338 10.56 -21.84 5.37
C TRP A 338 9.38 -20.94 5.70
N VAL A 339 9.47 -20.13 6.76
CA VAL A 339 8.32 -19.35 7.25
C VAL A 339 7.99 -18.15 6.36
N LEU A 340 9.00 -17.50 5.77
CA LEU A 340 8.81 -16.30 4.95
C LEU A 340 8.60 -16.59 3.47
N ASN A 341 9.00 -17.78 2.97
CA ASN A 341 8.81 -18.17 1.57
C ASN A 341 8.01 -19.46 1.41
N LEU A 342 8.54 -20.60 1.87
CA LEU A 342 8.03 -21.92 1.46
C LEU A 342 6.64 -22.25 2.01
N ALA A 343 6.40 -21.94 3.29
CA ALA A 343 5.16 -22.28 3.99
C ALA A 343 3.92 -21.60 3.40
N ILE A 344 4.12 -20.46 2.72
CA ILE A 344 3.07 -19.61 2.16
C ILE A 344 3.18 -19.46 0.64
N TYR A 345 4.01 -20.28 -0.02
CA TYR A 345 4.41 -20.02 -1.41
C TYR A 345 3.22 -19.99 -2.37
N GLU A 346 2.32 -20.97 -2.32
CA GLU A 346 1.18 -21.04 -3.25
C GLU A 346 0.18 -19.90 -3.00
N GLN A 347 -0.09 -19.58 -1.74
CA GLN A 347 -0.94 -18.48 -1.32
C GLN A 347 -0.37 -17.14 -1.80
N PHE A 348 0.92 -16.92 -1.54
CA PHE A 348 1.61 -15.70 -1.94
C PHE A 348 1.75 -15.60 -3.46
N ARG A 349 1.99 -16.71 -4.17
CA ARG A 349 2.05 -16.76 -5.63
C ARG A 349 0.73 -16.34 -6.25
N ALA A 350 -0.40 -16.83 -5.74
CA ALA A 350 -1.73 -16.41 -6.20
C ALA A 350 -1.96 -14.90 -5.95
N PHE A 351 -1.59 -14.41 -4.77
CA PHE A 351 -1.62 -13.00 -4.39
C PHE A 351 -0.75 -12.11 -5.31
N TYR A 352 0.49 -12.54 -5.58
CA TYR A 352 1.41 -11.88 -6.51
C TYR A 352 0.80 -11.73 -7.91
N PHE A 353 0.25 -12.81 -8.48
CA PHE A 353 -0.38 -12.72 -9.80
C PHE A 353 -1.62 -11.83 -9.81
N GLY A 354 -2.35 -11.77 -8.70
CA GLY A 354 -3.47 -10.86 -8.52
C GLY A 354 -3.01 -9.40 -8.62
N PHE A 355 -2.00 -9.03 -7.84
CA PHE A 355 -1.42 -7.69 -7.83
C PHE A 355 -0.92 -7.28 -9.21
N HIS A 356 -0.13 -8.14 -9.84
CA HIS A 356 0.46 -7.86 -11.14
C HIS A 356 -0.55 -7.89 -12.30
N SER A 357 -1.71 -8.54 -12.15
CA SER A 357 -2.75 -8.50 -13.20
C SER A 357 -3.28 -7.09 -13.45
N VAL A 358 -3.27 -6.23 -12.42
CA VAL A 358 -3.63 -4.82 -12.51
C VAL A 358 -2.38 -3.99 -12.80
N CYS A 359 -1.32 -4.21 -12.02
CA CYS A 359 -0.13 -3.38 -12.02
C CYS A 359 0.96 -3.74 -13.05
N ALA A 360 0.65 -4.54 -14.07
CA ALA A 360 1.59 -4.89 -15.14
C ALA A 360 1.97 -3.68 -16.02
N SER A 361 2.83 -2.81 -15.49
CA SER A 361 3.47 -1.67 -16.15
C SER A 361 4.94 -1.58 -15.74
N ASN A 362 5.79 -1.10 -16.65
CA ASN A 362 7.18 -0.79 -16.36
C ASN A 362 7.32 0.28 -15.27
N ALA A 363 6.27 1.06 -14.98
CA ALA A 363 6.30 2.03 -13.89
C ALA A 363 6.52 1.38 -12.51
N LEU A 364 6.08 0.14 -12.29
CA LEU A 364 6.38 -0.60 -11.06
C LEU A 364 7.88 -0.82 -10.82
N ILE A 365 8.68 -0.94 -11.88
CA ILE A 365 10.13 -1.18 -11.81
C ILE A 365 10.84 -0.04 -11.06
N MET A 366 10.26 1.17 -11.09
CA MET A 366 10.82 2.34 -10.43
C MET A 366 10.55 2.39 -8.93
N LEU A 367 9.65 1.53 -8.42
CA LEU A 367 9.24 1.55 -7.03
C LEU A 367 10.17 0.71 -6.15
N ARG A 368 10.44 1.23 -4.96
CA ARG A 368 10.97 0.47 -3.83
C ARG A 368 9.84 -0.24 -3.08
N PRO A 369 10.11 -1.32 -2.33
CA PRO A 369 9.12 -1.98 -1.48
C PRO A 369 8.39 -1.02 -0.53
N GLU A 370 9.14 -0.12 0.12
CA GLU A 370 8.60 0.89 1.05
C GLU A 370 7.68 1.89 0.31
N GLU A 371 7.98 2.20 -0.95
CA GLU A 371 7.13 3.05 -1.77
C GLU A 371 5.83 2.36 -2.17
N VAL A 372 5.84 1.04 -2.39
CA VAL A 372 4.61 0.27 -2.62
C VAL A 372 3.73 0.26 -1.37
N GLU A 373 4.33 0.08 -0.19
CA GLU A 373 3.61 0.20 1.08
C GLU A 373 2.95 1.58 1.20
N LEU A 374 3.70 2.66 0.96
CA LEU A 374 3.17 4.02 1.01
C LEU A 374 1.99 4.23 0.04
N LEU A 375 2.06 3.68 -1.17
CA LEU A 375 0.98 3.78 -2.16
C LEU A 375 -0.27 2.98 -1.76
N VAL A 376 -0.10 1.84 -1.08
CA VAL A 376 -1.22 0.98 -0.66
C VAL A 376 -1.82 1.45 0.65
N CYS A 377 -1.00 1.74 1.64
CA CYS A 377 -1.43 1.98 3.02
C CYS A 377 -1.48 3.47 3.37
N GLY A 378 -0.76 4.32 2.65
CA GLY A 378 -0.61 5.74 2.99
C GLY A 378 0.45 6.00 4.06
N THR A 379 0.62 7.28 4.40
CA THR A 379 1.60 7.80 5.37
C THR A 379 0.96 8.04 6.73
N GLU A 380 1.77 7.94 7.80
CA GLU A 380 1.34 8.31 9.16
C GLU A 380 1.51 9.81 9.48
N THR A 381 2.14 10.56 8.58
CA THR A 381 2.43 11.98 8.78
C THR A 381 1.16 12.83 8.61
N LEU A 382 0.70 13.42 9.71
CA LEU A 382 -0.50 14.24 9.74
C LEU A 382 -0.17 15.74 9.61
N ASP A 383 -0.73 16.40 8.60
CA ASP A 383 -0.69 17.86 8.44
C ASP A 383 -2.12 18.42 8.49
N LEU A 384 -2.58 18.69 9.71
CA LEU A 384 -3.92 19.22 9.95
C LEU A 384 -4.16 20.59 9.34
N HIS A 385 -3.10 21.36 9.09
CA HIS A 385 -3.22 22.67 8.47
C HIS A 385 -3.55 22.54 6.98
N GLU A 386 -2.91 21.61 6.27
CA GLU A 386 -3.29 21.28 4.90
C GLU A 386 -4.69 20.65 4.83
N LEU A 387 -5.05 19.77 5.78
CA LEU A 387 -6.42 19.24 5.88
C LEU A 387 -7.46 20.36 6.00
N ARG A 388 -7.20 21.32 6.91
CA ARG A 388 -8.09 22.47 7.16
C ARG A 388 -8.28 23.33 5.92
N LYS A 389 -7.23 23.54 5.12
CA LYS A 389 -7.30 24.29 3.85
C LYS A 389 -8.11 23.55 2.79
N ALA A 390 -7.98 22.23 2.71
CA ALA A 390 -8.70 21.38 1.77
C ALA A 390 -10.15 21.09 2.19
N THR A 391 -10.54 21.45 3.41
CA THR A 391 -11.87 21.11 3.95
C THR A 391 -12.99 21.88 3.29
N GLU A 392 -13.98 21.16 2.78
CA GLU A 392 -15.24 21.72 2.29
C GLU A 392 -16.26 21.87 3.44
N TYR A 393 -16.96 23.00 3.48
CA TYR A 393 -17.98 23.28 4.49
C TYR A 393 -19.36 23.35 3.83
N ASP A 394 -20.29 22.54 4.35
CA ASP A 394 -21.68 22.49 3.87
C ASP A 394 -22.62 22.91 5.00
N GLY A 395 -23.34 23.99 4.77
CA GLY A 395 -24.15 24.66 5.79
C GLY A 395 -23.32 25.47 6.79
N TYR A 396 -22.02 25.25 6.96
CA TYR A 396 -21.12 26.12 7.73
C TYR A 396 -20.25 27.00 6.82
N ARG A 397 -19.66 28.05 7.39
CA ARG A 397 -18.58 28.82 6.75
C ARG A 397 -17.26 28.55 7.46
N PHE A 398 -16.16 28.70 6.74
CA PHE A 398 -14.81 28.52 7.29
C PHE A 398 -14.49 29.47 8.45
N ASP A 399 -15.16 30.62 8.53
CA ASP A 399 -15.01 31.67 9.54
C ASP A 399 -16.04 31.59 10.68
N ASP A 400 -16.96 30.62 10.65
CA ASP A 400 -17.93 30.41 11.73
C ASP A 400 -17.20 30.08 13.04
N SER A 401 -17.66 30.66 14.16
CA SER A 401 -17.03 30.48 15.48
C SER A 401 -16.87 29.01 15.86
N ILE A 402 -17.88 28.18 15.57
CA ILE A 402 -17.85 26.74 15.85
C ILE A 402 -16.78 26.00 15.02
N ILE A 403 -16.54 26.41 13.77
CA ILE A 403 -15.53 25.81 12.90
C ILE A 403 -14.12 26.19 13.37
N CYS A 404 -13.92 27.46 13.73
CA CYS A 404 -12.66 27.90 14.35
C CYS A 404 -12.38 27.14 15.66
N GLN A 405 -13.40 26.95 16.51
CA GLN A 405 -13.28 26.17 17.74
C GLN A 405 -13.00 24.68 17.46
N PHE A 406 -13.65 24.10 16.45
CA PHE A 406 -13.42 22.72 16.03
C PHE A 406 -11.95 22.50 15.67
N TRP A 407 -11.36 23.34 14.81
CA TRP A 407 -9.95 23.20 14.43
C TRP A 407 -9.01 23.39 15.62
N ASN A 408 -9.28 24.36 16.50
CA ASN A 408 -8.50 24.53 17.73
C ASN A 408 -8.55 23.27 18.62
N VAL A 409 -9.70 22.59 18.71
CA VAL A 409 -9.80 21.32 19.43
C VAL A 409 -8.96 20.25 18.75
N VAL A 410 -9.14 20.03 17.44
CA VAL A 410 -8.44 18.98 16.68
C VAL A 410 -6.92 19.17 16.70
N GLU A 411 -6.44 20.40 16.57
CA GLU A 411 -5.01 20.73 16.66
C GLU A 411 -4.45 20.47 18.07
N SER A 412 -5.27 20.63 19.11
CA SER A 412 -4.90 20.40 20.52
C SER A 412 -4.93 18.92 20.98
N LEU A 413 -5.42 18.00 20.14
CA LEU A 413 -5.45 16.57 20.44
C LEU A 413 -4.03 15.98 20.51
N SER A 414 -3.87 14.89 21.26
CA SER A 414 -2.63 14.08 21.20
C SER A 414 -2.49 13.39 19.84
N ASP A 415 -1.28 12.95 19.47
CA ASP A 415 -1.07 12.29 18.18
C ASP A 415 -1.90 11.00 18.03
N ASP A 416 -2.07 10.23 19.10
CA ASP A 416 -2.99 9.08 19.14
C ASP A 416 -4.44 9.48 18.90
N GLN A 417 -4.89 10.57 19.52
CA GLN A 417 -6.24 11.10 19.32
C GLN A 417 -6.44 11.68 17.91
N LYS A 418 -5.41 12.27 17.31
CA LYS A 418 -5.44 12.74 15.91
C LYS A 418 -5.58 11.57 14.94
N ARG A 419 -4.86 10.47 15.17
CA ARG A 419 -5.01 9.21 14.41
C ARG A 419 -6.41 8.63 14.53
N LYS A 420 -6.95 8.57 15.76
CA LYS A 420 -8.34 8.14 16.00
C LYS A 420 -9.38 9.06 15.37
N PHE A 421 -9.13 10.37 15.38
CA PHE A 421 -9.96 11.33 14.66
C PHE A 421 -9.95 11.07 13.16
N LEU A 422 -8.77 10.84 12.57
CA LEU A 422 -8.67 10.52 11.15
C LEU A 422 -9.42 9.23 10.82
N LEU A 423 -9.20 8.17 11.61
CA LEU A 423 -9.90 6.90 11.50
C LEU A 423 -11.43 7.09 11.59
N PHE A 424 -11.89 7.91 12.54
CA PHE A 424 -13.31 8.21 12.72
C PHE A 424 -13.93 8.87 11.47
N VAL A 425 -13.23 9.81 10.84
CA VAL A 425 -13.80 10.58 9.72
C VAL A 425 -13.51 10.00 8.33
N THR A 426 -12.48 9.18 8.17
CA THR A 426 -12.05 8.65 6.86
C THR A 426 -12.10 7.13 6.76
N GLY A 427 -12.18 6.42 7.90
CA GLY A 427 -12.05 4.98 7.96
C GLY A 427 -10.61 4.47 7.90
N SER A 428 -9.61 5.35 7.97
CA SER A 428 -8.18 5.00 8.09
C SER A 428 -7.45 6.01 8.99
N ASP A 429 -6.47 5.54 9.76
CA ASP A 429 -5.56 6.40 10.52
C ASP A 429 -4.37 6.91 9.69
N ARG A 430 -4.35 6.62 8.38
CA ARG A 430 -3.31 6.99 7.42
C ARG A 430 -3.81 7.98 6.37
N VAL A 431 -2.85 8.69 5.78
CA VAL A 431 -3.07 9.74 4.76
C VAL A 431 -2.60 9.24 3.41
N PRO A 432 -3.32 9.47 2.30
CA PRO A 432 -2.83 9.13 0.96
C PRO A 432 -1.49 9.80 0.64
N VAL A 433 -0.66 9.14 -0.19
CA VAL A 433 0.49 9.79 -0.83
C VAL A 433 0.00 11.05 -1.51
N GLY A 434 0.65 12.20 -1.28
CA GLY A 434 0.17 13.54 -1.65
C GLY A 434 -0.18 14.42 -0.45
N GLY A 435 -0.41 13.80 0.72
CA GLY A 435 -0.67 14.50 1.98
C GLY A 435 -2.14 14.88 2.16
N MET A 436 -2.42 15.54 3.30
CA MET A 436 -3.80 15.85 3.69
C MET A 436 -4.48 16.90 2.81
N GLY A 437 -3.71 17.68 2.04
CA GLY A 437 -4.25 18.67 1.10
C GLY A 437 -4.97 18.05 -0.11
N ASP A 438 -4.63 16.81 -0.48
CA ASP A 438 -5.30 16.04 -1.54
C ASP A 438 -6.57 15.33 -1.02
N MET A 439 -6.90 15.46 0.28
CA MET A 439 -8.06 14.79 0.88
C MET A 439 -9.33 15.62 0.73
N ASN A 440 -10.37 15.02 0.16
CA ASN A 440 -11.70 15.62 0.11
C ASN A 440 -12.42 15.49 1.45
N PHE A 441 -11.98 16.19 2.49
CA PHE A 441 -12.64 16.20 3.80
C PHE A 441 -13.78 17.21 3.83
N LYS A 442 -14.96 16.81 4.31
CA LYS A 442 -16.17 17.65 4.33
C LYS A 442 -16.76 17.76 5.72
N ILE A 443 -17.04 18.98 6.18
CA ILE A 443 -17.79 19.22 7.42
C ILE A 443 -19.18 19.75 7.08
N THR A 444 -20.21 19.02 7.51
CA THR A 444 -21.61 19.34 7.25
C THR A 444 -22.31 19.76 8.54
N ARG A 445 -23.16 20.79 8.44
CA ARG A 445 -23.99 21.25 9.56
C ARG A 445 -24.98 20.18 9.99
N GLY A 446 -24.77 19.68 11.21
CA GLY A 446 -25.67 18.76 11.88
C GLY A 446 -26.88 19.45 12.54
N PRO A 447 -27.76 18.65 13.19
CA PRO A 447 -28.94 19.15 13.86
C PRO A 447 -28.57 20.13 14.99
N LYS A 448 -29.49 21.04 15.31
CA LYS A 448 -29.36 21.99 16.42
C LYS A 448 -29.71 21.32 17.77
N ARG A 449 -29.03 20.22 18.07
CA ARG A 449 -29.20 19.39 19.27
C ARG A 449 -27.82 19.17 19.88
N SER A 450 -27.54 19.83 21.00
CA SER A 450 -26.23 19.87 21.65
C SER A 450 -25.88 18.60 22.43
N ASP A 451 -26.86 17.72 22.64
CA ASP A 451 -26.74 16.42 23.28
C ASP A 451 -26.18 15.33 22.35
N TYR A 452 -26.31 15.53 21.04
CA TYR A 452 -25.89 14.57 20.01
C TYR A 452 -24.37 14.51 19.91
N LEU A 453 -23.83 13.33 19.62
CA LEU A 453 -22.44 13.17 19.22
C LEU A 453 -22.28 13.58 17.75
N PRO A 454 -21.07 14.02 17.33
CA PRO A 454 -20.81 14.13 15.90
C PRO A 454 -20.87 12.75 15.25
N GLU A 455 -21.30 12.72 13.99
CA GLU A 455 -21.42 11.50 13.19
C GLU A 455 -20.47 11.59 12.00
N ALA A 456 -19.98 10.45 11.51
CA ALA A 456 -19.09 10.40 10.36
C ALA A 456 -19.61 9.45 9.28
N HIS A 457 -19.45 9.85 8.02
CA HIS A 457 -19.63 9.00 6.85
C HIS A 457 -18.26 8.83 6.19
N THR A 458 -17.52 7.81 6.64
CA THR A 458 -16.13 7.53 6.24
C THR A 458 -15.96 7.34 4.74
N CYS A 459 -16.94 6.71 4.07
CA CYS A 459 -16.94 6.52 2.62
C CYS A 459 -16.85 7.85 1.83
N PHE A 460 -17.31 8.95 2.42
CA PHE A 460 -17.30 10.29 1.84
C PHE A 460 -16.34 11.25 2.55
N ASN A 461 -15.52 10.76 3.49
CA ASN A 461 -14.70 11.59 4.37
C ASN A 461 -15.50 12.75 4.98
N GLN A 462 -16.71 12.48 5.45
CA GLN A 462 -17.65 13.52 5.87
C GLN A 462 -17.89 13.47 7.39
N LEU A 463 -17.76 14.61 8.05
CA LEU A 463 -18.14 14.83 9.44
C LEU A 463 -19.44 15.64 9.51
N VAL A 464 -20.47 15.08 10.13
CA VAL A 464 -21.69 15.80 10.49
C VAL A 464 -21.49 16.38 11.89
N LEU A 465 -21.33 17.70 11.96
CA LEU A 465 -21.00 18.41 13.20
C LEU A 465 -22.23 19.13 13.76
N PRO A 466 -22.80 18.68 14.91
CA PRO A 466 -23.88 19.38 15.60
C PRO A 466 -23.49 20.80 16.03
N GLN A 467 -24.50 21.64 16.27
CA GLN A 467 -24.30 23.04 16.65
C GLN A 467 -24.11 23.14 18.18
N TYR A 468 -22.89 22.90 18.66
CA TYR A 468 -22.53 23.06 20.07
C TYR A 468 -22.49 24.54 20.49
N SER A 469 -22.85 24.81 21.74
CA SER A 469 -22.93 26.17 22.28
C SER A 469 -21.58 26.74 22.71
N ASP A 470 -20.64 25.88 23.07
CA ASP A 470 -19.34 26.27 23.61
C ASP A 470 -18.24 25.24 23.28
N HIS A 471 -16.99 25.70 23.42
CA HIS A 471 -15.79 24.94 23.11
C HIS A 471 -15.63 23.68 23.97
N TYR A 472 -16.05 23.71 25.24
CA TYR A 472 -15.90 22.57 26.14
C TYR A 472 -16.80 21.42 25.70
N GLN A 473 -18.07 21.72 25.42
CA GLN A 473 -19.02 20.74 24.92
C GLN A 473 -18.57 20.15 23.58
N LEU A 474 -18.08 20.99 22.65
CA LEU A 474 -17.53 20.50 21.37
C LEU A 474 -16.39 19.51 21.61
N LYS A 475 -15.44 19.86 22.47
CA LYS A 475 -14.28 19.02 22.78
C LYS A 475 -14.72 17.70 23.41
N GLU A 476 -15.57 17.75 24.43
CA GLU A 476 -16.07 16.56 25.13
C GLU A 476 -16.78 15.62 24.16
N LYS A 477 -17.72 16.13 23.35
CA LYS A 477 -18.50 15.32 22.42
C LYS A 477 -17.66 14.76 21.29
N LEU A 478 -16.73 15.55 20.74
CA LEU A 478 -15.81 15.09 19.70
C LEU A 478 -14.87 14.00 20.23
N VAL A 479 -14.25 14.22 21.40
CA VAL A 479 -13.36 13.23 22.03
C VAL A 479 -14.13 11.96 22.37
N THR A 480 -15.37 12.08 22.85
CA THR A 480 -16.23 10.93 23.11
C THR A 480 -16.51 10.14 21.83
N ALA A 481 -16.84 10.80 20.73
CA ALA A 481 -17.10 10.12 19.46
C ALA A 481 -15.87 9.39 18.91
N ILE A 482 -14.69 10.04 18.88
CA ILE A 482 -13.46 9.42 18.34
C ILE A 482 -12.93 8.27 19.20
N LEU A 483 -13.22 8.26 20.51
CA LEU A 483 -12.79 7.18 21.41
C LEU A 483 -13.74 5.99 21.42
N ASN A 484 -14.99 6.17 21.02
CA ASN A 484 -16.03 5.12 21.03
C ASN A 484 -16.45 4.67 19.62
N SER A 485 -15.71 5.06 18.58
CA SER A 485 -16.05 4.75 17.18
C SER A 485 -15.85 3.28 16.81
N GLU A 486 -15.02 2.53 17.54
CA GLU A 486 -14.73 1.11 17.28
C GLU A 486 -15.69 0.13 17.99
N GLY A 487 -16.87 0.59 18.42
CA GLY A 487 -17.81 -0.22 19.22
C GLY A 487 -19.25 -0.32 18.72
N PHE A 488 -19.65 0.43 17.67
CA PHE A 488 -21.06 0.49 17.24
C PHE A 488 -21.42 -0.41 16.04
N GLY A 489 -20.54 -1.35 15.68
CA GLY A 489 -20.76 -2.35 14.63
C GLY A 489 -20.73 -3.81 15.10
N MET A 490 -20.68 -4.05 16.42
CA MET A 490 -20.78 -5.37 17.02
C MET A 490 -22.12 -5.52 17.76
N GLU A 491 -23.20 -5.68 16.99
CA GLU A 491 -24.39 -6.44 17.41
C GLU A 491 -24.84 -7.34 16.26
#